data_AF-A0A519DJK5-F1
#
_entry.id   AF-A0A519DJK5-F1
#
_cell.length_a   1.000
_cell.length_b   1.000
_cell.length_c   1.000
_cell.angle_alpha   90.00
_cell.angle_beta   90.00
_cell.angle_gamma   90.00
#
_symmetry.space_group_name_H-M   'P 1'
#
loop_
_entity.id
_entity.type
_entity.pdbx_description
1 polymer ?
#
loop_
_entity_poly.entity_id
_entity_poly.type
_entity_poly.pdbx_seq_one_letter_code
_entity_poly.pdbx_strand_id
1 'polypeptide(L)'
;MKEKKYASMFSAIEHKLTGVLGRGQYDWVDRRVFDQVFDQSTLMSVFKLMQQGHIDTIEWPIARGKEAHVFFAKSQSGPVAVKIFHTSNAVFKGLMQYIEGDPRFGGLRRRHRELVNVWVHKEHRNLMRMRKNGVRVPESLVTRNNVLVMEYLGDENGPSPRLRDVKVDDPEKLFKELLRQLRMIWQDAGLAHADFSDYNIMIHKGEAWIIDAGQSVVHHHPKAKEFLVRDVTRLCQWAQRNGVEADLAEATLFVIEE
;
A
#
# COMPACT_ATOMS: atom_id res chain seq x y z
N MET A 1 36.02 0.71 4.40
CA MET A 1 35.60 -0.47 5.19
C MET A 1 34.09 -0.75 5.06
N LYS A 2 33.22 0.25 5.23
CA LYS A 2 31.76 0.11 4.99
C LYS A 2 31.43 -0.29 3.54
N GLU A 3 31.97 0.40 2.54
CA GLU A 3 31.69 0.11 1.11
C GLU A 3 32.04 -1.33 0.69
N LYS A 4 33.19 -1.87 1.11
CA LYS A 4 33.56 -3.27 0.84
C LYS A 4 32.55 -4.27 1.44
N LYS A 5 32.01 -3.99 2.63
CA LYS A 5 30.98 -4.81 3.28
C LYS A 5 29.66 -4.76 2.50
N TYR A 6 29.26 -3.60 2.00
CA TYR A 6 28.06 -3.44 1.18
C TYR A 6 28.19 -4.12 -0.18
N ALA A 7 29.34 -4.01 -0.85
CA ALA A 7 29.59 -4.68 -2.13
C ALA A 7 29.53 -6.21 -1.98
N SER A 8 30.15 -6.76 -0.94
CA SER A 8 30.08 -8.20 -0.63
C SER A 8 28.65 -8.66 -0.32
N MET A 9 27.89 -7.86 0.43
CA MET A 9 26.49 -8.15 0.73
C MET A 9 25.60 -8.08 -0.52
N PHE A 10 25.77 -7.05 -1.36
CA PHE A 10 25.02 -6.91 -2.60
C PHE A 10 25.28 -8.11 -3.51
N SER A 11 26.56 -8.46 -3.71
CA SER A 11 26.93 -9.66 -4.47
C SER A 11 26.29 -10.94 -3.92
N ALA A 12 26.12 -11.04 -2.60
CA ALA A 12 25.47 -12.19 -1.96
C ALA A 12 23.96 -12.31 -2.25
N ILE A 13 23.27 -11.21 -2.59
CA ILE A 13 21.83 -11.22 -2.89
C ILE A 13 21.49 -10.82 -4.32
N GLU A 14 22.47 -10.42 -5.13
CA GLU A 14 22.27 -9.96 -6.51
C GLU A 14 21.51 -11.01 -7.33
N HIS A 15 21.90 -12.28 -7.22
CA HIS A 15 21.21 -13.39 -7.88
C HIS A 15 19.74 -13.56 -7.42
N LYS A 16 19.40 -13.13 -6.20
CA LYS A 16 18.04 -13.17 -5.61
C LYS A 16 17.19 -11.95 -5.99
N LEU A 17 17.80 -10.94 -6.61
CA LEU A 17 17.16 -9.74 -7.15
C LEU A 17 17.15 -9.74 -8.70
N THR A 18 17.58 -10.85 -9.32
CA THR A 18 17.79 -10.95 -10.78
C THR A 18 16.57 -10.62 -11.61
N GLY A 19 15.36 -11.00 -11.16
CA GLY A 19 14.13 -10.64 -11.87
C GLY A 19 13.93 -9.12 -11.98
N VAL A 20 14.46 -8.34 -11.02
CA VAL A 20 14.39 -6.88 -11.00
C VAL A 20 15.56 -6.26 -11.78
N LEU A 21 16.66 -7.02 -11.95
CA LEU A 21 17.91 -6.59 -12.58
C LEU A 21 18.02 -6.96 -14.09
N GLY A 22 17.20 -7.87 -14.63
CA GLY A 22 16.89 -7.99 -16.07
C GLY A 22 16.96 -9.37 -16.76
N ARG A 23 16.34 -9.42 -17.97
CA ARG A 23 16.15 -10.49 -18.99
C ARG A 23 15.03 -11.54 -18.80
N GLY A 24 13.94 -11.21 -18.13
CA GLY A 24 12.71 -12.01 -18.11
C GLY A 24 11.59 -11.41 -18.99
N GLN A 25 10.45 -12.11 -19.10
CA GLN A 25 9.27 -11.68 -19.88
C GLN A 25 8.69 -10.31 -19.42
N TYR A 26 9.03 -9.86 -18.22
CA TYR A 26 8.72 -8.54 -17.66
C TYR A 26 10.00 -7.71 -17.53
N ASP A 27 10.37 -7.03 -18.61
CA ASP A 27 11.60 -6.25 -18.69
C ASP A 27 11.53 -5.01 -17.79
N TRP A 28 12.32 -4.96 -16.71
CA TRP A 28 12.56 -3.71 -15.97
C TRP A 28 13.62 -2.89 -16.67
N VAL A 29 13.13 -2.01 -17.54
CA VAL A 29 13.90 -1.04 -18.30
C VAL A 29 14.38 0.09 -17.35
N ASP A 30 15.70 0.27 -17.33
CA ASP A 30 16.51 1.33 -16.72
C ASP A 30 17.05 1.06 -15.28
N ARG A 31 18.32 0.68 -15.23
CA ARG A 31 19.16 0.55 -14.02
C ARG A 31 19.08 1.78 -13.11
N ARG A 32 18.80 2.97 -13.65
CA ARG A 32 18.60 4.19 -12.86
C ARG A 32 17.37 4.13 -11.97
N VAL A 33 16.26 3.54 -12.42
CA VAL A 33 15.04 3.42 -11.61
C VAL A 33 15.24 2.35 -10.53
N PHE A 34 15.96 1.27 -10.86
CA PHE A 34 16.40 0.31 -9.86
C PHE A 34 17.24 0.98 -8.77
N ASP A 35 18.27 1.74 -9.13
CA ASP A 35 19.15 2.42 -8.18
C ASP A 35 18.43 3.50 -7.35
N GLN A 36 17.37 4.12 -7.91
CA GLN A 36 16.50 5.05 -7.16
C GLN A 36 15.65 4.36 -6.09
N VAL A 37 15.22 3.12 -6.34
CA VAL A 37 14.40 2.35 -5.39
C VAL A 37 15.27 1.60 -4.39
N PHE A 38 16.39 1.02 -4.85
CA PHE A 38 17.29 0.17 -4.08
C PHE A 38 18.59 0.89 -3.70
N ASP A 39 18.47 1.98 -2.94
CA ASP A 39 19.65 2.60 -2.33
C ASP A 39 20.35 1.64 -1.33
N GLN A 40 21.58 1.96 -0.92
CA GLN A 40 22.36 1.10 -0.01
C GLN A 40 21.62 0.73 1.29
N SER A 41 20.80 1.65 1.81
CA SER A 41 20.03 1.44 3.03
C SER A 41 18.87 0.47 2.80
N THR A 42 18.19 0.60 1.66
CA THR A 42 17.12 -0.28 1.23
C THR A 42 17.65 -1.70 0.98
N LEU A 43 18.78 -1.83 0.27
CA LEU A 43 19.45 -3.10 0.04
C LEU A 43 19.82 -3.81 1.36
N MET A 44 20.30 -3.06 2.36
CA MET A 44 20.55 -3.60 3.69
C MET A 44 19.27 -4.06 4.40
N SER A 45 18.16 -3.35 4.18
CA SER A 45 16.86 -3.71 4.78
C SER A 45 16.32 -4.99 4.15
N VAL A 46 16.35 -5.09 2.82
CA VAL A 46 16.00 -6.30 2.07
C VAL A 46 16.89 -7.48 2.46
N PHE A 47 18.21 -7.29 2.51
CA PHE A 47 19.16 -8.34 2.91
C PHE A 47 18.80 -8.94 4.27
N LYS A 48 18.49 -8.10 5.25
CA LYS A 48 18.15 -8.61 6.59
C LYS A 48 16.78 -9.26 6.64
N LEU A 49 15.79 -8.78 5.87
CA LEU A 49 14.51 -9.48 5.72
C LEU A 49 14.71 -10.86 5.09
N MET A 50 15.66 -11.00 4.15
CA MET A 50 16.04 -12.30 3.58
C MET A 50 16.71 -13.21 4.60
N GLN A 51 17.62 -12.69 5.42
CA GLN A 51 18.23 -13.48 6.52
C GLN A 51 17.20 -13.95 7.56
N GLN A 52 16.11 -13.21 7.74
CA GLN A 52 15.02 -13.54 8.65
C GLN A 52 13.97 -14.48 8.04
N GLY A 53 14.12 -14.88 6.77
CA GLY A 53 13.19 -15.79 6.09
C GLY A 53 11.89 -15.13 5.61
N HIS A 54 11.77 -13.80 5.68
CA HIS A 54 10.58 -13.08 5.21
C HIS A 54 10.55 -12.89 3.68
N ILE A 55 11.71 -12.97 3.03
CA ILE A 55 11.88 -12.82 1.58
C ILE A 55 12.93 -13.84 1.14
N ASP A 56 12.65 -14.65 0.12
CA ASP A 56 13.64 -15.51 -0.51
C ASP A 56 14.20 -14.85 -1.78
N THR A 57 13.32 -14.36 -2.64
CA THR A 57 13.65 -13.64 -3.89
C THR A 57 12.72 -12.45 -4.06
N ILE A 58 13.23 -11.36 -4.65
CA ILE A 58 12.39 -10.29 -5.21
C ILE A 58 12.50 -10.43 -6.71
N GLU A 59 11.36 -10.66 -7.37
CA GLU A 59 11.38 -11.09 -8.78
C GLU A 59 10.97 -9.95 -9.68
N TRP A 60 9.72 -9.53 -9.78
CA TRP A 60 9.33 -8.46 -10.70
C TRP A 60 8.52 -7.36 -10.02
N PRO A 61 8.51 -6.14 -10.57
CA PRO A 61 7.48 -5.12 -10.24
C PRO A 61 6.04 -5.63 -10.28
N ILE A 62 5.18 -5.11 -9.42
CA ILE A 62 3.73 -5.21 -9.63
C ILE A 62 3.04 -3.84 -9.64
N ALA A 63 3.64 -2.83 -9.01
CA ALA A 63 3.13 -1.47 -9.08
C ALA A 63 4.25 -0.43 -8.99
N ARG A 64 4.10 0.65 -9.76
CA ARG A 64 4.91 1.87 -9.67
C ARG A 64 4.04 3.01 -9.18
N GLY A 65 4.39 3.57 -8.03
CA GLY A 65 3.76 4.74 -7.45
C GLY A 65 4.72 5.91 -7.33
N LYS A 66 4.17 7.09 -7.07
CA LYS A 66 4.98 8.30 -6.78
C LYS A 66 5.76 8.17 -5.47
N GLU A 67 5.22 7.41 -4.51
CA GLU A 67 5.73 7.35 -3.13
C GLU A 67 6.40 6.01 -2.81
N ALA A 68 6.07 4.96 -3.57
CA ALA A 68 6.58 3.62 -3.36
C ALA A 68 6.54 2.80 -4.63
N HIS A 69 7.33 1.74 -4.66
CA HIS A 69 7.25 0.67 -5.64
C HIS A 69 6.86 -0.62 -4.95
N VAL A 70 6.06 -1.45 -5.61
CA VAL A 70 5.66 -2.75 -5.08
C VAL A 70 6.22 -3.82 -6.01
N PHE A 71 6.81 -4.85 -5.43
CA PHE A 71 7.40 -5.98 -6.12
C PHE A 71 6.72 -7.27 -5.70
N PHE A 72 6.58 -8.19 -6.63
CA PHE A 72 6.34 -9.60 -6.34
C PHE A 72 7.64 -10.22 -5.79
N ALA A 73 7.47 -11.02 -4.74
CA ALA A 73 8.56 -11.74 -4.10
C ALA A 73 8.08 -13.12 -3.66
N LYS A 74 9.02 -14.05 -3.52
CA LYS A 74 8.77 -15.35 -2.90
C LYS A 74 9.26 -15.34 -1.45
N SER A 75 8.63 -16.12 -0.61
CA SER A 75 9.06 -16.42 0.76
C SER A 75 8.83 -17.90 1.05
N GLN A 76 9.34 -18.38 2.19
CA GLN A 76 9.15 -19.76 2.62
C GLN A 76 7.66 -20.13 2.80
N SER A 77 6.81 -19.14 3.10
CA SER A 77 5.37 -19.31 3.30
C SER A 77 4.55 -19.08 2.01
N GLY A 78 5.22 -18.86 0.88
CA GLY A 78 4.58 -18.56 -0.41
C GLY A 78 4.78 -17.13 -0.89
N PRO A 79 4.02 -16.70 -1.91
CA PRO A 79 4.16 -15.38 -2.52
C PRO A 79 3.85 -14.22 -1.57
N VAL A 80 4.65 -13.16 -1.64
CA VAL A 80 4.47 -11.92 -0.87
C VAL A 80 4.65 -10.69 -1.76
N ALA A 81 4.01 -9.60 -1.38
CA ALA A 81 4.25 -8.29 -1.97
C ALA A 81 5.24 -7.50 -1.10
N VAL A 82 6.26 -6.91 -1.73
CA VAL A 82 7.27 -6.07 -1.07
C VAL A 82 7.09 -4.63 -1.54
N LYS A 83 6.54 -3.78 -0.68
CA LYS A 83 6.37 -2.34 -0.91
C LYS A 83 7.58 -1.59 -0.38
N ILE A 84 8.34 -0.96 -1.28
CA ILE A 84 9.54 -0.17 -0.98
C ILE A 84 9.20 1.31 -1.19
N PHE A 85 9.23 2.07 -0.09
CA PHE A 85 8.91 3.49 -0.08
C PHE A 85 10.14 4.29 -0.50
N HIS A 86 9.91 5.31 -1.34
CA HIS A 86 10.92 6.25 -1.77
C HIS A 86 11.37 7.12 -0.60
N THR A 87 12.68 7.35 -0.50
CA THR A 87 13.29 8.14 0.57
C THR A 87 13.59 9.59 0.16
N SER A 88 13.10 10.03 -1.00
CA SER A 88 13.40 11.33 -1.59
C SER A 88 12.52 12.47 -1.04
N ASN A 89 13.03 13.70 -1.12
CA ASN A 89 12.37 14.90 -0.57
C ASN A 89 11.06 15.30 -1.30
N ALA A 90 10.86 14.89 -2.55
CA ALA A 90 9.68 15.28 -3.33
C ALA A 90 8.39 14.62 -2.82
N VAL A 91 8.48 13.36 -2.40
CA VAL A 91 7.38 12.59 -1.79
C VAL A 91 6.89 13.27 -0.52
N PHE A 92 7.82 13.80 0.28
CA PHE A 92 7.52 14.43 1.57
C PHE A 92 6.54 15.59 1.55
N LYS A 93 6.61 16.45 0.51
CA LYS A 93 5.73 17.62 0.45
C LYS A 93 4.26 17.22 0.34
N GLY A 94 3.95 16.12 -0.34
CA GLY A 94 2.59 15.60 -0.49
C GLY A 94 2.04 14.94 0.78
N LEU A 95 2.93 14.35 1.58
CA LEU A 95 2.58 13.60 2.79
C LEU A 95 2.20 14.48 3.98
N MET A 96 2.65 15.74 4.00
CA MET A 96 2.46 16.67 5.15
C MET A 96 1.01 16.75 5.63
N GLN A 97 0.05 16.78 4.71
CA GLN A 97 -1.39 16.89 5.03
C GLN A 97 -1.98 15.67 5.74
N TYR A 98 -1.30 14.52 5.68
CA TYR A 98 -1.74 13.24 6.23
C TYR A 98 -0.96 12.84 7.50
N ILE A 99 0.05 13.64 7.87
CA ILE A 99 0.84 13.48 9.10
C ILE A 99 0.59 14.62 10.09
N GLU A 100 0.12 15.78 9.62
CA GLU A 100 -0.12 16.93 10.48
C GLU A 100 -1.30 16.68 11.42
N GLY A 101 -1.04 16.67 12.72
CA GLY A 101 -2.03 16.33 13.75
C GLY A 101 -2.02 14.85 14.15
N ASP A 102 -1.16 14.02 13.56
CA ASP A 102 -0.91 12.66 14.00
C ASP A 102 0.21 12.64 15.06
N PRO A 103 -0.06 12.25 16.32
CA PRO A 103 0.93 12.24 17.41
C PRO A 103 2.17 11.40 17.10
N ARG A 104 2.05 10.40 16.22
CA ARG A 104 3.16 9.51 15.81
C ARG A 104 4.29 10.25 15.09
N PHE A 105 4.04 11.45 14.56
CA PHE A 105 4.99 12.23 13.77
C PHE A 105 5.53 13.49 14.51
N GLY A 106 5.23 13.65 15.80
CA GLY A 106 5.69 14.80 16.60
C GLY A 106 7.22 14.95 16.62
N GLY A 107 7.74 16.16 16.39
CA GLY A 107 9.18 16.47 16.51
C GLY A 107 10.10 15.93 15.39
N LEU A 108 9.54 15.37 14.33
CA LEU A 108 10.29 14.70 13.25
C LEU A 108 10.36 15.49 11.93
N ARG A 109 9.76 16.69 11.86
CA ARG A 109 9.58 17.48 10.62
C ARG A 109 10.86 17.73 9.79
N ARG A 110 12.06 17.61 10.37
CA ARG A 110 13.36 17.83 9.69
C ARG A 110 14.15 16.54 9.39
N ARG A 111 13.66 15.37 9.78
CA ARG A 111 14.38 14.07 9.65
C ARG A 111 13.67 13.16 8.66
N HIS A 112 13.83 13.46 7.36
CA HIS A 112 13.11 12.81 6.25
C HIS A 112 13.13 11.28 6.30
N ARG A 113 14.30 10.65 6.47
CA ARG A 113 14.37 9.17 6.56
C ARG A 113 13.60 8.59 7.74
N GLU A 114 13.61 9.27 8.88
CA GLU A 114 12.84 8.84 10.06
C GLU A 114 11.35 8.99 9.82
N LEU A 115 10.92 10.04 9.11
CA LEU A 115 9.52 10.19 8.73
C LEU A 115 9.05 9.09 7.76
N VAL A 116 9.87 8.65 6.80
CA VAL A 116 9.53 7.52 5.92
C VAL A 116 9.31 6.28 6.78
N ASN A 117 10.20 6.01 7.72
CA ASN A 117 10.03 4.89 8.65
C ASN A 117 8.70 5.00 9.40
N VAL A 118 8.37 6.17 9.96
CA VAL A 118 7.07 6.35 10.64
C VAL A 118 5.89 6.12 9.69
N TRP A 119 6.00 6.55 8.43
CA TRP A 119 4.97 6.31 7.40
C TRP A 119 4.78 4.82 7.08
N VAL A 120 5.88 4.07 6.90
CA VAL A 120 5.83 2.62 6.71
C VAL A 120 5.18 1.92 7.91
N HIS A 121 5.55 2.32 9.14
CA HIS A 121 4.93 1.78 10.35
C HIS A 121 3.46 2.21 10.51
N LYS A 122 3.07 3.37 9.95
CA LYS A 122 1.68 3.83 9.90
C LYS A 122 0.88 2.92 8.97
N GLU A 123 1.33 2.69 7.75
CA GLU A 123 0.64 1.80 6.80
C GLU A 123 0.51 0.38 7.37
N HIS A 124 1.59 -0.18 7.91
CA HIS A 124 1.57 -1.49 8.57
C HIS A 124 0.52 -1.58 9.68
N ARG A 125 0.48 -0.60 10.59
CA ARG A 125 -0.50 -0.57 11.69
C ARG A 125 -1.92 -0.34 11.22
N ASN A 126 -2.12 0.48 10.19
CA ASN A 126 -3.44 0.74 9.63
C ASN A 126 -3.99 -0.53 8.97
N LEU A 127 -3.19 -1.25 8.16
CA LEU A 127 -3.58 -2.54 7.57
C LEU A 127 -3.93 -3.58 8.64
N MET A 128 -3.09 -3.73 9.68
CA MET A 128 -3.40 -4.64 10.80
C MET A 128 -4.70 -4.26 11.51
N ARG A 129 -4.94 -2.96 11.74
CA ARG A 129 -6.15 -2.47 12.40
C ARG A 129 -7.40 -2.68 11.54
N MET A 130 -7.32 -2.43 10.24
CA MET A 130 -8.40 -2.70 9.29
C MET A 130 -8.74 -4.19 9.25
N ARG A 131 -7.74 -5.06 9.08
CA ARG A 131 -7.93 -6.51 9.03
C ARG A 131 -8.53 -7.08 10.32
N LYS A 132 -8.09 -6.59 11.48
CA LYS A 132 -8.63 -6.98 12.79
C LYS A 132 -10.14 -6.69 12.91
N ASN A 133 -10.64 -5.67 12.20
CA ASN A 133 -12.05 -5.28 12.20
C ASN A 133 -12.81 -5.80 10.96
N GLY A 134 -12.31 -6.86 10.30
CA GLY A 134 -13.02 -7.52 9.20
C GLY A 134 -12.94 -6.83 7.84
N VAL A 135 -12.20 -5.72 7.72
CA VAL A 135 -11.96 -5.08 6.43
C VAL A 135 -11.08 -5.99 5.57
N ARG A 136 -11.47 -6.24 4.32
CA ARG A 136 -10.66 -7.01 3.37
C ARG A 136 -9.48 -6.18 2.88
N VAL A 137 -8.34 -6.34 3.54
CA VAL A 137 -7.05 -5.73 3.20
C VAL A 137 -5.95 -6.80 3.21
N PRO A 138 -4.86 -6.64 2.44
CA PRO A 138 -3.70 -7.52 2.53
C PRO A 138 -3.18 -7.63 3.96
N GLU A 139 -2.81 -8.84 4.38
CA GLU A 139 -2.12 -9.04 5.65
C GLU A 139 -0.78 -8.32 5.66
N SER A 140 -0.53 -7.52 6.70
CA SER A 140 0.74 -6.83 6.86
C SER A 140 1.68 -7.68 7.70
N LEU A 141 2.75 -8.20 7.10
CA LEU A 141 3.58 -9.24 7.71
C LEU A 141 4.72 -8.64 8.55
N VAL A 142 5.56 -7.81 7.94
CA VAL A 142 6.72 -7.23 8.63
C VAL A 142 7.18 -5.94 7.94
N THR A 143 7.78 -5.04 8.72
CA THR A 143 8.42 -3.83 8.19
C THR A 143 9.89 -3.77 8.56
N ARG A 144 10.68 -3.12 7.71
CA ARG A 144 12.07 -2.77 8.00
C ARG A 144 12.45 -1.48 7.29
N ASN A 145 12.68 -0.42 8.06
CA ASN A 145 12.94 0.92 7.53
C ASN A 145 11.85 1.33 6.52
N ASN A 146 12.23 1.53 5.25
CA ASN A 146 11.36 1.91 4.14
C ASN A 146 10.77 0.71 3.39
N VAL A 147 10.84 -0.50 3.93
CA VAL A 147 10.32 -1.73 3.29
C VAL A 147 9.17 -2.30 4.12
N LEU A 148 8.06 -2.60 3.46
CA LEU A 148 6.91 -3.34 4.00
C LEU A 148 6.74 -4.63 3.20
N VAL A 149 6.67 -5.77 3.91
CA VAL A 149 6.29 -7.08 3.34
C VAL A 149 4.85 -7.36 3.75
N MET A 150 4.02 -7.73 2.78
CA MET A 150 2.60 -7.97 2.97
C MET A 150 2.09 -9.11 2.06
N GLU A 151 0.87 -9.56 2.33
CA GLU A 151 0.17 -10.55 1.52
C GLU A 151 0.13 -10.13 0.04
N TYR A 152 0.43 -11.08 -0.84
CA TYR A 152 0.30 -10.87 -2.27
C TYR A 152 -1.12 -11.19 -2.73
N LEU A 153 -1.79 -10.20 -3.32
CA LEU A 153 -3.09 -10.38 -3.96
C LEU A 153 -2.89 -10.65 -5.46
N GLY A 154 -2.81 -11.91 -5.83
CA GLY A 154 -2.65 -12.34 -7.22
C GLY A 154 -2.56 -13.85 -7.35
N ASP A 155 -2.20 -14.29 -8.54
CA ASP A 155 -1.95 -15.68 -8.88
C ASP A 155 -0.71 -15.82 -9.78
N GLU A 156 -0.53 -17.00 -10.35
CA GLU A 156 0.57 -17.34 -11.26
C GLU A 156 0.62 -16.48 -12.54
N ASN A 157 -0.49 -15.87 -12.94
CA ASN A 157 -0.59 -15.00 -14.11
C ASN A 157 -0.27 -13.54 -13.79
N GLY A 158 -0.20 -13.17 -12.51
CA GLY A 158 0.16 -11.82 -12.09
C GLY A 158 -0.69 -11.28 -10.94
N PRO A 159 -0.55 -9.98 -10.62
CA PRO A 159 -1.31 -9.35 -9.55
C PRO A 159 -2.78 -9.30 -9.95
N SER A 160 -3.67 -9.44 -8.96
CA SER A 160 -5.09 -9.24 -9.19
C SER A 160 -5.36 -7.84 -9.76
N PRO A 161 -6.32 -7.69 -10.67
CA PRO A 161 -6.55 -6.42 -11.33
C PRO A 161 -7.16 -5.41 -10.37
N ARG A 162 -6.92 -4.12 -10.63
CA ARG A 162 -7.59 -3.04 -9.89
C ARG A 162 -9.02 -2.90 -10.36
N LEU A 163 -9.90 -2.41 -9.50
CA LEU A 163 -11.30 -2.14 -9.84
C LEU A 163 -11.42 -1.22 -11.06
N ARG A 164 -10.54 -0.22 -11.18
CA ARG A 164 -10.51 0.67 -12.35
C ARG A 164 -10.25 -0.04 -13.68
N ASP A 165 -9.55 -1.17 -13.65
CA ASP A 165 -9.05 -1.88 -14.83
C ASP A 165 -9.94 -3.06 -15.23
N VAL A 166 -11.08 -3.26 -14.54
CA VAL A 166 -12.03 -4.35 -14.83
C VAL A 166 -13.41 -3.82 -15.15
N LYS A 167 -14.16 -4.61 -15.92
CA LYS A 167 -15.61 -4.44 -16.02
C LYS A 167 -16.26 -5.18 -14.85
N VAL A 168 -17.29 -4.57 -14.28
CA VAL A 168 -18.01 -5.13 -13.15
C VAL A 168 -19.38 -5.59 -13.63
N ASP A 169 -19.68 -6.87 -13.42
CA ASP A 169 -20.93 -7.48 -13.87
C ASP A 169 -22.13 -7.01 -13.04
N ASP A 170 -21.94 -6.82 -11.73
CA ASP A 170 -22.96 -6.34 -10.79
C ASP A 170 -22.43 -5.13 -9.99
N PRO A 171 -22.44 -3.92 -10.58
CA PRO A 171 -21.91 -2.73 -9.93
C PRO A 171 -22.70 -2.32 -8.69
N GLU A 172 -24.01 -2.62 -8.63
CA GLU A 172 -24.85 -2.27 -7.48
C GLU A 172 -24.48 -3.09 -6.24
N LYS A 173 -24.32 -4.41 -6.40
CA LYS A 173 -23.83 -5.29 -5.33
C LYS A 173 -22.45 -4.87 -4.86
N LEU A 174 -21.55 -4.56 -5.79
CA LEU A 174 -20.19 -4.12 -5.46
C LEU A 174 -20.19 -2.78 -4.73
N PHE A 175 -21.01 -1.82 -5.14
CA PHE A 175 -21.16 -0.53 -4.46
C PHE A 175 -21.61 -0.70 -3.01
N LYS A 176 -22.64 -1.50 -2.76
CA LYS A 176 -23.13 -1.81 -1.41
C LYS A 176 -22.04 -2.48 -0.57
N GLU A 177 -21.25 -3.37 -1.16
CA GLU A 177 -20.15 -4.01 -0.46
C GLU A 177 -19.01 -3.05 -0.12
N LEU A 178 -18.63 -2.16 -1.04
CA LEU A 178 -17.62 -1.14 -0.79
C LEU A 178 -18.07 -0.13 0.28
N LEU A 179 -19.36 0.21 0.33
CA LEU A 179 -19.92 1.02 1.42
C LEU A 179 -19.79 0.33 2.77
N ARG A 180 -20.04 -0.99 2.85
CA ARG A 180 -19.83 -1.76 4.09
C ARG A 180 -18.37 -1.77 4.51
N GLN A 181 -17.45 -1.97 3.56
CA GLN A 181 -16.01 -1.91 3.85
C GLN A 181 -15.60 -0.53 4.35
N LEU A 182 -16.11 0.55 3.74
CA LEU A 182 -15.83 1.92 4.18
C LEU A 182 -16.43 2.23 5.56
N ARG A 183 -17.63 1.71 5.86
CA ARG A 183 -18.25 1.76 7.20
C ARG A 183 -17.37 1.06 8.24
N MET A 184 -16.90 -0.16 7.97
CA MET A 184 -15.99 -0.87 8.89
C MET A 184 -14.66 -0.12 9.11
N ILE A 185 -14.13 0.52 8.06
CA ILE A 185 -12.93 1.38 8.18
C ILE A 185 -13.21 2.56 9.13
N TRP A 186 -14.35 3.22 8.96
CA TRP A 186 -14.73 4.40 9.74
C TRP A 186 -15.12 4.10 11.18
N GLN A 187 -16.09 3.20 11.38
CA GLN A 187 -16.70 2.90 12.67
C GLN A 187 -15.81 1.97 13.51
N ASP A 188 -15.50 0.80 12.99
CA ASP A 188 -14.86 -0.26 13.77
C ASP A 188 -13.33 -0.07 13.84
N ALA A 189 -12.71 0.26 12.70
CA ALA A 189 -11.29 0.55 12.65
C ALA A 189 -10.97 1.99 13.08
N GLY A 190 -11.93 2.90 13.23
CA GLY A 190 -11.69 4.27 13.70
C GLY A 190 -10.72 5.06 12.82
N LEU A 191 -10.78 4.85 11.51
CA LEU A 191 -9.92 5.47 10.50
C LEU A 191 -10.77 6.10 9.38
N ALA A 192 -10.34 7.24 8.84
CA ALA A 192 -10.72 7.62 7.47
C ALA A 192 -9.66 7.06 6.52
N HIS A 193 -10.06 6.39 5.43
CA HIS A 193 -9.09 5.84 4.48
C HIS A 193 -8.26 6.95 3.82
N ALA A 194 -8.90 8.08 3.54
CA ALA A 194 -8.35 9.27 2.89
C ALA A 194 -7.82 9.04 1.47
N ASP A 195 -8.03 7.87 0.87
CA ASP A 195 -7.77 7.66 -0.55
C ASP A 195 -8.58 6.49 -1.13
N PHE A 196 -9.84 6.38 -0.70
CA PHE A 196 -10.72 5.31 -1.13
C PHE A 196 -11.19 5.59 -2.56
N SER A 197 -10.69 4.82 -3.53
CA SER A 197 -11.01 4.96 -4.95
C SER A 197 -10.82 3.64 -5.70
N ASP A 198 -11.35 3.57 -6.91
CA ASP A 198 -11.18 2.44 -7.84
C ASP A 198 -9.71 2.13 -8.21
N TYR A 199 -8.78 3.04 -7.93
CA TYR A 199 -7.34 2.83 -8.06
C TYR A 199 -6.72 2.03 -6.90
N ASN A 200 -7.32 2.12 -5.70
CA ASN A 200 -6.84 1.51 -4.46
C ASN A 200 -7.74 0.36 -3.99
N ILE A 201 -8.50 -0.21 -4.92
CA ILE A 201 -9.31 -1.40 -4.72
C ILE A 201 -8.87 -2.43 -5.76
N MET A 202 -8.57 -3.65 -5.33
CA MET A 202 -8.28 -4.80 -6.19
C MET A 202 -9.45 -5.78 -6.17
N ILE A 203 -9.70 -6.44 -7.30
CA ILE A 203 -10.65 -7.56 -7.38
C ILE A 203 -9.85 -8.86 -7.27
N HIS A 204 -9.84 -9.45 -6.08
CA HIS A 204 -9.11 -10.68 -5.80
C HIS A 204 -10.10 -11.79 -5.47
N LYS A 205 -10.03 -12.90 -6.22
CA LYS A 205 -10.93 -14.07 -6.06
C LYS A 205 -12.43 -13.69 -6.05
N GLY A 206 -12.81 -12.74 -6.90
CA GLY A 206 -14.19 -12.28 -7.05
C GLY A 206 -14.66 -11.29 -5.98
N GLU A 207 -13.80 -10.90 -5.04
CA GLU A 207 -14.14 -9.94 -3.97
C GLU A 207 -13.31 -8.66 -4.08
N ALA A 208 -13.85 -7.56 -3.53
CA ALA A 208 -13.11 -6.30 -3.40
C ALA A 208 -12.19 -6.31 -2.19
N TRP A 209 -10.93 -6.02 -2.45
CA TRP A 209 -9.86 -5.87 -1.46
C TRP A 209 -9.29 -4.46 -1.50
N ILE A 210 -9.26 -3.81 -0.34
CA ILE A 210 -8.78 -2.45 -0.17
C ILE A 210 -7.26 -2.52 0.00
N ILE A 211 -6.55 -1.67 -0.73
CA ILE A 211 -5.09 -1.56 -0.66
C ILE A 211 -4.67 -0.12 -0.34
N ASP A 212 -3.40 0.04 0.06
CA ASP A 212 -2.79 1.33 0.36
C ASP A 212 -3.47 2.13 1.50
N ALA A 213 -3.21 1.71 2.74
CA ALA A 213 -3.67 2.40 3.93
C ALA A 213 -2.67 3.46 4.47
N GLY A 214 -1.69 3.88 3.65
CA GLY A 214 -0.65 4.81 4.08
C GLY A 214 -1.19 6.20 4.41
N GLN A 215 -2.13 6.68 3.58
CA GLN A 215 -2.76 7.99 3.74
C GLN A 215 -3.84 8.02 4.82
N SER A 216 -4.32 6.85 5.29
CA SER A 216 -5.41 6.77 6.25
C SER A 216 -5.10 7.46 7.56
N VAL A 217 -6.05 8.23 8.06
CA VAL A 217 -5.92 9.02 9.29
C VAL A 217 -6.87 8.53 10.36
N VAL A 218 -6.47 8.70 11.61
CA VAL A 218 -7.32 8.44 12.78
C VAL A 218 -8.52 9.40 12.82
N HIS A 219 -9.63 8.93 13.39
CA HIS A 219 -10.89 9.68 13.48
C HIS A 219 -10.76 11.09 14.11
N HIS A 220 -9.84 11.24 15.07
CA HIS A 220 -9.56 12.52 15.72
C HIS A 220 -8.67 13.47 14.90
N HIS A 221 -8.23 13.08 13.70
CA HIS A 221 -7.47 13.95 12.82
C HIS A 221 -8.36 15.14 12.39
N PRO A 222 -7.86 16.39 12.36
CA PRO A 222 -8.69 17.57 12.08
C PRO A 222 -9.46 17.47 10.75
N LYS A 223 -8.89 16.78 9.76
CA LYS A 223 -9.49 16.55 8.44
C LYS A 223 -10.17 15.18 8.25
N ALA A 224 -10.32 14.37 9.29
CA ALA A 224 -10.84 13.01 9.15
C ALA A 224 -12.23 12.99 8.47
N LYS A 225 -13.15 13.87 8.91
CA LYS A 225 -14.49 13.98 8.33
C LYS A 225 -14.47 14.46 6.88
N GLU A 226 -13.59 15.41 6.54
CA GLU A 226 -13.40 15.88 5.17
C GLU A 226 -12.92 14.75 4.25
N PHE A 227 -11.94 13.96 4.72
CA PHE A 227 -11.47 12.79 3.98
C PHE A 227 -12.54 11.72 3.83
N LEU A 228 -13.35 11.47 4.86
CA LEU A 228 -14.48 10.53 4.75
C LEU A 228 -15.47 10.98 3.67
N VAL A 229 -15.91 12.24 3.71
CA VAL A 229 -16.84 12.79 2.70
C VAL A 229 -16.26 12.65 1.29
N ARG A 230 -14.96 12.89 1.13
CA ARG A 230 -14.26 12.68 -0.15
C ARG A 230 -14.26 11.22 -0.59
N ASP A 231 -14.00 10.29 0.32
CA ASP A 231 -13.99 8.85 0.06
C ASP A 231 -15.38 8.36 -0.38
N VAL A 232 -16.45 8.75 0.33
CA VAL A 232 -17.83 8.43 -0.05
C VAL A 232 -18.19 9.06 -1.40
N THR A 233 -17.82 10.32 -1.62
CA THR A 233 -18.07 11.02 -2.89
C THR A 233 -17.44 10.28 -4.07
N ARG A 234 -16.19 9.85 -3.95
CA ARG A 234 -15.48 9.09 -5.01
C ARG A 234 -16.15 7.75 -5.28
N LEU A 235 -16.64 7.09 -4.23
CA LEU A 235 -17.36 5.83 -4.37
C LEU A 235 -18.72 6.01 -5.06
N CYS A 236 -19.49 7.04 -4.71
CA CYS A 236 -20.73 7.41 -5.41
C CYS A 236 -20.48 7.75 -6.88
N GLN A 237 -19.42 8.52 -7.18
CA GLN A 237 -19.02 8.84 -8.55
C GLN A 237 -18.61 7.59 -9.35
N TRP A 238 -17.95 6.63 -8.72
CA TRP A 238 -17.67 5.34 -9.33
C TRP A 238 -18.96 4.58 -9.64
N ALA A 239 -19.91 4.53 -8.70
CA ALA A 239 -21.20 3.86 -8.87
C ALA A 239 -22.02 4.47 -10.04
N GLN A 240 -22.14 5.80 -10.07
CA GLN A 240 -22.84 6.53 -11.13
C GLN A 240 -22.23 6.30 -12.52
N ARG A 241 -20.89 6.29 -12.62
CA ARG A 241 -20.19 5.97 -13.88
C ARG A 241 -20.45 4.54 -14.36
N ASN A 242 -20.87 3.64 -13.47
CA ASN A 242 -21.23 2.26 -13.77
C ASN A 242 -22.75 2.02 -13.77
N GLY A 243 -23.56 3.09 -13.87
CA GLY A 243 -25.01 2.99 -14.04
C GLY A 243 -25.81 2.70 -12.77
N VAL A 244 -25.20 2.89 -11.59
CA VAL A 244 -25.87 2.70 -10.29
C VAL A 244 -26.32 4.05 -9.75
N GLU A 245 -27.59 4.15 -9.37
CA GLU A 245 -28.09 5.30 -8.62
C GLU A 245 -27.43 5.33 -7.24
N ALA A 246 -26.73 6.42 -6.94
CA ALA A 246 -26.04 6.61 -5.68
C ALA A 246 -26.26 8.03 -5.19
N ASP A 247 -27.05 8.18 -4.13
CA ASP A 247 -27.21 9.43 -3.41
C ASP A 247 -26.09 9.60 -2.38
N LEU A 248 -25.45 10.77 -2.40
CA LEU A 248 -24.30 11.05 -1.52
C LEU A 248 -24.73 11.18 -0.05
N ALA A 249 -25.89 11.76 0.23
CA ALA A 249 -26.36 11.96 1.59
C ALA A 249 -26.71 10.62 2.23
N GLU A 250 -27.45 9.76 1.52
CA GLU A 250 -27.78 8.40 1.95
C GLU A 250 -26.53 7.54 2.14
N ALA A 251 -25.60 7.56 1.18
CA ALA A 251 -24.34 6.81 1.29
C ALA A 251 -23.48 7.29 2.47
N THR A 252 -23.42 8.61 2.69
CA THR A 252 -22.69 9.18 3.83
C THR A 252 -23.34 8.78 5.14
N LEU A 253 -24.67 8.88 5.22
CA LEU A 253 -25.47 8.51 6.39
C LEU A 253 -25.23 7.03 6.73
N PHE A 254 -25.30 6.15 5.74
CA PHE A 254 -25.00 4.72 5.89
C PHE A 254 -23.59 4.46 6.45
N VAL A 255 -22.60 5.29 6.14
CA VAL A 255 -21.24 5.08 6.66
C VAL A 255 -21.08 5.61 8.09
N ILE A 256 -21.78 6.69 8.46
CA ILE A 256 -21.60 7.38 9.75
C ILE A 256 -22.60 6.99 10.85
N GLU A 257 -23.76 6.44 10.50
CA GLU A 257 -24.70 5.92 11.49
C GLU A 257 -24.13 4.66 12.15
N GLU A 258 -24.35 4.50 13.45
CA GLU A 258 -23.97 3.32 14.24
C GLU A 258 -25.00 2.20 14.12
#